data_AF-A0AAV6JDM9-F1
#
_entry.id   AF-A0AAV6JDM9-F1
#
_cell.length_a   1.000
_cell.length_b   1.000
_cell.length_c   1.000
_cell.angle_alpha   90.00
_cell.angle_beta   90.00
_cell.angle_gamma   90.00
#
_symmetry.space_group_name_H-M   'P 1'
#
loop_
_entity.id
_entity.type
_entity.pdbx_description
1 polymer ?
#
loop_
_entity_poly.entity_id
_entity_poly.type
_entity_poly.pdbx_seq_one_letter_code
_entity_poly.pdbx_strand_id
1 'polypeptide(L)'
;MDRLETINECFCKETVEEILLSLIREGRKQRLDLCMAREYLVCAHVVRGTVSNDFFEWEPSQLCQVGEEMVDKFYAELDDEDFECLQLPARLSPGTEARAKL
;
A
#
# COMPACT_ATOMS: atom_id res chain seq x y z
N MET A 1 -13.12 8.67 1.88
CA MET A 1 -12.29 8.65 3.09
C MET A 1 -10.99 9.31 2.67
N ASP A 2 -10.64 10.41 3.30
CA ASP A 2 -9.42 11.16 2.98
C ASP A 2 -8.21 10.32 3.43
N ARG A 3 -7.39 9.94 2.46
CA ARG A 3 -6.21 9.09 2.68
C ARG A 3 -5.13 9.86 3.41
N LEU A 4 -4.96 11.14 3.10
CA LEU A 4 -4.00 12.01 3.74
C LEU A 4 -4.39 12.25 5.20
N GLU A 5 -5.67 12.45 5.50
CA GLU A 5 -6.19 12.53 6.88
C GLU A 5 -5.85 11.25 7.66
N THR A 6 -6.10 10.08 7.07
CA THR A 6 -5.82 8.78 7.70
C THR A 6 -4.33 8.58 7.98
N ILE A 7 -3.47 8.97 7.03
CA ILE A 7 -2.01 8.94 7.19
C ILE A 7 -1.60 9.89 8.33
N ASN A 8 -2.09 11.12 8.31
CA ASN A 8 -1.78 12.10 9.35
C ASN A 8 -2.24 11.62 10.74
N GLU A 9 -3.41 10.98 10.85
CA GLU A 9 -3.89 10.38 12.10
C GLU A 9 -2.96 9.27 12.62
N CYS A 10 -2.34 8.49 11.72
CA CYS A 10 -1.39 7.45 12.08
C CYS A 10 -0.01 8.00 12.45
N PHE A 11 0.48 9.02 11.75
CA PHE A 11 1.82 9.59 11.97
C PHE A 11 1.87 10.67 13.06
N CYS A 12 0.73 11.10 13.61
CA CYS A 12 0.68 12.06 14.71
C CYS A 12 0.90 11.46 16.11
N LYS A 13 1.21 10.16 16.23
CA LYS A 13 1.48 9.53 17.54
C LYS A 13 2.87 9.93 18.07
N GLU A 14 3.05 9.84 19.38
CA GLU A 14 4.26 10.31 20.07
C GLU A 14 5.47 9.41 19.81
N THR A 15 5.23 8.09 19.72
CA THR A 15 6.29 7.10 19.57
C THR A 15 6.15 6.30 18.28
N VAL A 16 7.30 5.81 17.77
CA VAL A 16 7.32 4.89 16.62
C VAL A 16 6.47 3.65 16.88
N GLU A 17 6.46 3.13 18.11
CA GLU A 17 5.62 1.98 18.48
C GLU A 17 4.13 2.29 18.29
N GLU A 18 3.66 3.46 18.74
CA GLU A 18 2.27 3.86 18.54
C GLU A 18 1.93 4.13 17.08
N ILE A 19 2.84 4.74 16.31
CA ILE A 19 2.69 4.93 14.86
C ILE A 19 2.51 3.57 14.18
N LEU A 20 3.42 2.62 14.44
CA LEU A 20 3.37 1.27 13.88
C LEU A 20 2.07 0.53 14.27
N LEU A 21 1.67 0.60 15.53
CA LEU A 21 0.41 0.02 16.00
C LEU A 21 -0.82 0.66 15.33
N SER A 22 -0.79 1.98 15.11
CA SER A 22 -1.85 2.70 14.39
C SER A 22 -1.95 2.25 12.93
N LEU A 23 -0.82 2.16 12.22
CA LEU A 23 -0.75 1.68 10.84
C LEU A 23 -1.24 0.22 10.72
N ILE A 24 -0.85 -0.66 11.65
CA ILE A 24 -1.33 -2.05 11.68
C ILE A 24 -2.85 -2.10 11.90
N ARG A 25 -3.39 -1.28 12.81
CA ARG A 25 -4.83 -1.21 13.05
C ARG A 25 -5.58 -0.70 11.81
N GLU A 26 -5.04 0.31 11.14
CA GLU A 26 -5.60 0.85 9.90
C GLU A 26 -5.65 -0.22 8.80
N GLY A 27 -4.54 -0.90 8.55
CA GLY A 27 -4.45 -1.97 7.56
C GLY A 27 -5.40 -3.14 7.83
N ARG A 28 -5.71 -3.41 9.10
CA ARG A 28 -6.65 -4.48 9.52
C ARG A 28 -8.12 -4.14 9.33
N LYS A 29 -8.47 -2.91 8.93
CA LYS A 29 -9.85 -2.55 8.55
C LYS A 29 -10.28 -3.20 7.23
N GLN A 30 -9.32 -3.71 6.45
CA GLN A 30 -9.57 -4.33 5.15
C GLN A 30 -9.20 -5.81 5.18
N ARG A 31 -9.75 -6.59 4.23
CA ARG A 31 -9.32 -7.98 4.03
C ARG A 31 -7.85 -8.00 3.57
N LEU A 32 -7.13 -9.06 3.94
CA LEU A 32 -5.71 -9.22 3.62
C LEU A 32 -5.41 -9.11 2.12
N ASP A 33 -6.26 -9.70 1.29
CA ASP A 33 -6.14 -9.66 -0.17
C ASP A 33 -6.27 -8.25 -0.74
N LEU A 34 -7.27 -7.49 -0.28
CA LEU A 34 -7.46 -6.11 -0.69
C LEU A 34 -6.32 -5.21 -0.23
N CYS A 35 -5.88 -5.38 1.03
CA CYS A 35 -4.76 -4.63 1.58
C CYS A 35 -3.48 -4.92 0.80
N MET A 36 -3.13 -6.18 0.57
CA MET A 36 -1.91 -6.54 -0.17
C MET A 36 -1.92 -6.06 -1.62
N ALA A 37 -3.05 -6.18 -2.33
CA ALA A 37 -3.18 -5.65 -3.69
C ALA A 37 -2.93 -4.13 -3.74
N ARG A 38 -3.49 -3.40 -2.76
CA ARG A 38 -3.29 -1.96 -2.62
C ARG A 38 -1.84 -1.59 -2.26
N GLU A 39 -1.25 -2.25 -1.27
CA GLU A 39 0.15 -2.00 -0.88
C GLU A 39 1.11 -2.31 -2.05
N TYR A 40 0.81 -3.33 -2.84
CA TYR A 40 1.58 -3.65 -4.04
C TYR A 40 1.51 -2.53 -5.09
N LEU A 41 0.32 -2.00 -5.36
CA LEU A 41 0.11 -0.84 -6.25
C LEU A 41 0.89 0.39 -5.77
N VAL A 42 0.76 0.75 -4.49
CA VAL A 42 1.49 1.89 -3.90
C VAL A 42 3.00 1.68 -4.00
N CYS A 43 3.50 0.48 -3.65
CA CYS A 43 4.91 0.14 -3.79
C CYS A 43 5.40 0.24 -5.24
N ALA A 44 4.58 -0.17 -6.20
CA ALA A 44 4.92 -0.07 -7.61
C ALA A 44 5.02 1.39 -8.06
N HIS A 45 4.12 2.27 -7.61
CA HIS A 45 4.26 3.71 -7.86
C HIS A 45 5.57 4.29 -7.29
N VAL A 46 5.94 3.91 -6.05
CA VAL A 46 7.17 4.35 -5.35
C VAL A 46 8.42 3.86 -6.08
N VAL A 47 8.53 2.55 -6.33
CA VAL A 47 9.74 1.94 -6.94
C VAL A 47 9.95 2.42 -8.37
N ARG A 48 8.88 2.74 -9.10
CA ARG A 48 8.95 3.24 -10.47
C ARG A 48 9.11 4.76 -10.57
N GLY A 49 8.99 5.49 -9.46
CA GLY A 49 9.10 6.94 -9.45
C GLY A 49 7.96 7.67 -10.17
N THR A 50 6.78 7.05 -10.31
CA THR A 50 5.67 7.59 -11.13
C THR A 50 4.95 8.78 -10.51
N VAL A 51 5.06 8.94 -9.18
CA VAL A 51 4.40 10.02 -8.42
C VAL A 51 5.44 10.95 -7.80
N SER A 52 6.47 10.38 -7.18
CA SER A 52 7.63 11.08 -6.64
C SER A 52 8.89 10.24 -6.88
N ASN A 53 10.06 10.86 -6.90
CA ASN A 53 11.33 10.14 -7.02
C ASN A 53 11.94 9.80 -5.64
N ASP A 54 11.18 9.92 -4.54
CA ASP A 54 11.67 9.84 -3.14
C ASP A 54 12.46 8.57 -2.80
N PHE A 55 12.20 7.48 -3.51
CA PHE A 55 12.93 6.23 -3.38
C PHE A 55 14.40 6.34 -3.82
N PHE A 56 14.69 7.17 -4.82
CA PHE A 56 16.03 7.38 -5.37
C PHE A 56 16.63 8.74 -5.00
N GLU A 57 15.80 9.79 -4.97
CA GLU A 57 16.16 11.18 -4.70
C GLU A 57 15.09 11.74 -3.77
N TRP A 58 15.45 12.14 -2.55
CA TRP A 58 14.51 12.58 -1.51
C TRP A 58 13.69 13.83 -1.92
N GLU A 59 12.62 13.60 -2.69
CA GLU A 59 11.72 14.59 -3.27
C GLU A 59 10.26 14.12 -3.11
N PRO A 60 9.38 14.91 -2.48
CA PRO A 60 9.63 16.25 -1.95
C PRO A 60 10.49 16.26 -0.68
N SER A 61 11.32 17.29 -0.54
CA SER A 61 12.23 17.44 0.60
C SER A 61 11.52 17.86 1.90
N GLN A 62 10.27 18.31 1.81
CA GLN A 62 9.47 18.74 2.96
C GLN A 62 8.09 18.10 2.94
N LEU A 63 7.64 17.61 4.11
CA LEU A 63 6.35 16.95 4.26
C LEU A 63 5.17 17.87 3.91
N CYS A 64 5.28 19.18 4.09
CA CYS A 64 4.24 20.15 3.74
C CYS A 64 3.96 20.24 2.22
N GLN A 65 4.82 19.68 1.39
CA GLN A 65 4.62 19.59 -0.06
C GLN A 65 3.81 18.35 -0.47
N VAL A 66 3.58 17.42 0.45
CA VAL A 66 2.74 16.23 0.23
C VAL A 66 1.28 16.63 0.42
N GLY A 67 0.56 16.75 -0.70
CA GLY A 67 -0.87 17.07 -0.74
C GLY A 67 -1.77 15.87 -1.02
N GLU A 68 -3.07 16.04 -0.81
CA GLU A 68 -4.09 15.00 -1.04
C GLU A 68 -4.02 14.44 -2.47
N GLU A 69 -3.87 15.31 -3.47
CA GLU A 69 -3.74 14.90 -4.89
C GLU A 69 -2.51 13.99 -5.12
N MET A 70 -1.38 14.30 -4.49
CA MET A 70 -0.18 13.47 -4.59
C MET A 70 -0.40 12.11 -3.93
N VAL A 71 -1.01 12.10 -2.74
CA VAL A 71 -1.36 10.86 -2.04
C VAL A 71 -2.30 10.02 -2.90
N ASP A 72 -3.36 10.62 -3.45
CA ASP A 72 -4.33 9.90 -4.27
C ASP A 72 -3.73 9.28 -5.53
N LYS A 73 -2.73 9.94 -6.14
CA LYS A 73 -1.98 9.38 -7.27
C LYS A 73 -1.26 8.07 -6.92
N PHE A 74 -0.75 7.90 -5.71
CA PHE A 74 -0.15 6.62 -5.27
C PHE A 74 -1.14 5.47 -5.17
N TYR A 75 -2.45 5.76 -5.12
CA TYR A 75 -3.51 4.77 -5.01
C TYR A 75 -4.38 4.67 -6.28
N ALA A 76 -4.05 5.43 -7.32
CA ALA A 76 -4.71 5.35 -8.62
C ALA A 76 -4.22 4.12 -9.39
N GLU A 77 -4.97 3.70 -10.42
CA GLU A 77 -4.50 2.63 -11.31
C GLU A 77 -3.20 3.05 -12.01
N LEU A 78 -2.27 2.10 -12.14
CA LEU A 78 -1.03 2.31 -12.87
C LEU A 78 -1.29 2.27 -14.37
N ASP A 79 -0.90 3.34 -15.07
CA ASP A 79 -0.90 3.42 -16.53
C ASP A 79 0.36 2.73 -17.08
N ASP A 80 0.40 1.40 -16.96
CA ASP A 80 1.45 0.55 -17.49
C ASP A 80 0.86 -0.76 -18.01
N GLU A 81 1.03 -1.03 -19.30
CA GLU A 81 0.54 -2.24 -19.98
C GLU A 81 1.16 -3.52 -19.40
N ASP A 82 2.38 -3.44 -18.85
CA ASP A 82 3.09 -4.57 -18.25
C ASP A 82 2.74 -4.76 -16.76
N PHE A 83 1.93 -3.88 -16.16
CA PHE A 83 1.57 -3.96 -14.75
C PHE A 83 0.30 -4.77 -14.52
N GLU A 84 0.43 -5.87 -13.78
CA GLU A 84 -0.70 -6.65 -13.27
C GLU A 84 -0.82 -6.49 -11.75
N CYS A 85 -1.99 -6.06 -11.28
CA CYS A 85 -2.23 -5.96 -9.84
C CYS A 85 -2.18 -7.34 -9.18
N LEU A 86 -1.50 -7.43 -8.03
CA LEU A 86 -1.31 -8.65 -7.26
C LEU A 86 -2.63 -9.40 -7.00
N GLN A 87 -2.74 -10.59 -7.58
CA GLN A 87 -3.83 -11.53 -7.29
C GLN A 87 -3.33 -12.57 -6.28
N LEU A 88 -3.87 -12.54 -5.06
CA LEU A 88 -3.58 -13.61 -4.11
C LEU A 88 -4.39 -14.86 -4.48
N PRO A 89 -3.78 -16.06 -4.44
CA PRO A 89 -4.52 -17.29 -4.58
C PRO A 89 -5.67 -17.33 -3.57
N ALA A 90 -6.85 -17.76 -4.02
CA ALA A 90 -7.94 -18.05 -3.09
C ALA A 90 -7.40 -19.00 -2.02
N ARG A 91 -7.58 -18.64 -0.75
CA ARG A 91 -7.11 -19.47 0.37
C ARG A 91 -7.71 -20.86 0.18
N LEU A 92 -6.86 -21.84 -0.17
CA LEU A 92 -7.26 -23.24 -0.13
C LEU A 92 -7.68 -23.52 1.31
N SER A 93 -8.95 -23.83 1.53
CA SER A 93 -9.39 -24.39 2.80
C SER A 93 -8.52 -25.61 3.10
N PRO A 94 -7.99 -25.77 4.33
CA PRO A 94 -7.23 -26.96 4.70
C PRO A 94 -8.20 -28.16 4.67
N GLY A 95 -8.33 -28.79 3.51
CA GLY A 95 -9.36 -29.79 3.27
C GLY A 95 -9.45 -30.36 1.86
N THR A 96 -8.93 -29.68 0.83
CA THR A 96 -8.97 -30.21 -0.55
C THR A 96 -7.60 -30.73 -1.00
N GLU A 97 -7.42 -32.02 -0.69
CA GLU A 97 -6.58 -33.06 -1.29
C GLU A 97 -5.24 -32.67 -1.94
N ALA A 98 -4.18 -33.10 -1.27
CA ALA A 98 -2.98 -33.61 -1.92
C ALA A 98 -3.33 -34.79 -2.84
N ARG A 99 -3.51 -34.53 -4.13
CA ARG A 99 -3.39 -35.56 -5.18
C ARG A 99 -2.85 -34.97 -6.47
N ALA A 100 -1.53 -34.93 -6.56
CA ALA A 100 -0.84 -35.06 -7.85
C ALA A 100 0.08 -36.28 -7.76
N LYS A 101 -0.45 -37.43 -8.17
CA LYS A 101 0.35 -38.50 -8.79
C LYS A 101 -0.04 -38.51 -10.26
N LEU A 102 0.92 -38.22 -11.12
CA LEU A 102 1.28 -38.99 -12.31
C LEU A 102 2.60 -38.44 -12.84
#